data_AF-A0A5D4RVR6-F1
#
_entry.id   AF-A0A5D4RVR6-F1
#
_cell.length_a   1.000
_cell.length_b   1.000
_cell.length_c   1.000
_cell.angle_alpha   90.00
_cell.angle_beta   90.00
_cell.angle_gamma   90.00
#
_symmetry.space_group_name_H-M   'P 1'
#
loop_
_entity.id
_entity.type
_entity.pdbx_description
1 polymer ?
#
loop_
_entity_poly.entity_id
_entity_poly.type
_entity_poly.pdbx_seq_one_letter_code
_entity_poly.pdbx_strand_id
1 'polypeptide(L)'
;MERTDIEFYPFTKEQLKLAANPRYVEKTPAVKQLSEFFRILYEMKKEELDETLNMIVGMMRVDIKFQFIMDELGESIELPAGEEMTILIDLMMELHNTTRKWILKGHSPVGLREGYHQQKGRKGKVLNLKDYRK
;
A
#
# COMPACT_ATOMS: atom_id res chain seq x y z
N MET A 1 6.64 4.84 22.17
CA MET A 1 6.65 3.40 22.52
C MET A 1 7.63 2.72 21.59
N GLU A 2 8.77 2.25 22.12
CA GLU A 2 9.73 1.48 21.32
C GLU A 2 9.42 -0.02 21.46
N ARG A 3 9.28 -0.72 20.33
CA ARG A 3 9.14 -2.18 20.29
C ARG A 3 10.51 -2.82 20.53
N THR A 4 10.82 -3.15 21.78
CA THR A 4 12.13 -3.74 22.16
C THR A 4 12.26 -5.22 21.77
N ASP A 5 11.14 -5.86 21.44
CA ASP A 5 11.00 -7.27 21.09
C ASP A 5 11.40 -7.63 19.65
N ILE A 6 11.63 -6.63 18.79
CA ILE A 6 11.98 -6.84 17.38
C ILE A 6 13.27 -6.12 16.99
N GLU A 7 14.10 -6.75 16.16
CA GLU A 7 15.25 -6.10 15.52
C GLU A 7 14.81 -5.26 14.31
N PHE A 8 15.68 -4.35 13.87
CA PHE A 8 15.47 -3.60 12.63
C PHE A 8 15.43 -4.53 11.42
N TYR A 9 14.58 -4.20 10.45
CA TYR A 9 14.55 -4.94 9.19
C TYR A 9 15.93 -4.83 8.49
N PRO A 10 16.53 -5.96 8.05
CA PRO A 10 17.88 -5.98 7.51
C PRO A 10 17.89 -5.48 6.05
N PHE A 11 17.79 -4.16 5.86
CA PHE A 11 17.88 -3.56 4.54
C PHE A 11 19.26 -3.74 3.90
N THR A 12 19.28 -4.02 2.61
CA THR A 12 20.53 -4.02 1.85
C THR A 12 20.94 -2.60 1.46
N LYS A 13 22.24 -2.39 1.21
CA LYS A 13 22.77 -1.11 0.76
C LYS A 13 22.07 -0.59 -0.52
N GLU A 14 21.75 -1.48 -1.45
CA GLU A 14 21.04 -1.12 -2.68
C GLU A 14 19.59 -0.69 -2.43
N GLN A 15 18.89 -1.33 -1.47
CA GLN A 15 17.55 -0.89 -1.07
C GLN A 15 17.59 0.54 -0.50
N LEU A 16 18.58 0.83 0.35
CA LEU A 16 18.76 2.19 0.90
C LEU A 16 19.09 3.21 -0.20
N LYS A 17 19.95 2.84 -1.16
CA LYS A 17 20.30 3.70 -2.30
C LYS A 17 19.10 4.03 -3.17
N LEU A 18 18.23 3.05 -3.44
CA LEU A 18 17.00 3.26 -4.20
C LEU A 18 16.03 4.18 -3.43
N ALA A 19 15.86 3.93 -2.13
CA ALA A 19 14.99 4.72 -1.26
C ALA A 19 15.47 6.16 -1.04
N ALA A 20 16.74 6.47 -1.31
CA ALA A 20 17.27 7.82 -1.23
C ALA A 20 16.76 8.75 -2.36
N ASN A 21 16.15 8.20 -3.42
CA ASN A 21 15.52 9.01 -4.45
C ASN A 21 14.18 9.56 -3.93
N PRO A 22 13.97 10.89 -3.88
CA PRO A 22 12.73 11.50 -3.40
C PRO A 22 11.47 11.08 -4.18
N ARG A 23 11.63 10.58 -5.42
CA ARG A 23 10.54 10.05 -6.25
C ARG A 23 10.43 8.53 -6.20
N TYR A 24 11.11 7.86 -5.26
CA TYR A 24 11.06 6.41 -5.15
C TYR A 24 9.74 5.94 -4.56
N VAL A 25 8.90 5.39 -5.43
CA VAL A 25 7.74 4.59 -5.04
C VAL A 25 8.13 3.11 -5.04
N GLU A 26 7.94 2.42 -3.91
CA GLU A 26 8.23 1.00 -3.81
C GLU A 26 7.24 0.21 -4.69
N LYS A 27 7.73 -0.52 -5.69
CA LYS A 27 6.89 -1.22 -6.69
C LYS A 27 6.42 -2.59 -6.18
N THR A 28 5.79 -2.63 -5.01
CA THR A 28 5.21 -3.86 -4.45
C THR A 28 4.01 -4.32 -5.27
N PRO A 29 3.60 -5.60 -5.18
CA PRO A 29 2.36 -6.07 -5.79
C PRO A 29 1.14 -5.26 -5.35
N ALA A 30 1.04 -4.88 -4.08
CA ALA A 30 -0.07 -4.09 -3.54
C ALA A 30 -0.12 -2.69 -4.17
N VAL A 31 1.02 -1.99 -4.27
CA VAL A 31 1.11 -0.68 -4.94
C VAL A 31 0.70 -0.78 -6.41
N LYS A 32 1.12 -1.84 -7.10
CA LYS A 32 0.74 -2.04 -8.51
C LYS A 32 -0.76 -2.27 -8.68
N GLN A 33 -1.40 -3.02 -7.79
CA GLN A 33 -2.85 -3.27 -7.88
C GLN A 33 -3.64 -2.00 -7.61
N LEU A 34 -3.29 -1.23 -6.58
CA LEU A 34 -3.94 0.06 -6.31
C LEU A 34 -3.67 1.06 -7.43
N SER A 35 -2.45 1.10 -7.97
CA SER A 35 -2.09 1.92 -9.12
C SER A 35 -2.95 1.61 -10.35
N GLU A 36 -3.22 0.34 -10.61
CA GLU A 36 -4.05 -0.06 -11.75
C GLU A 36 -5.51 0.29 -11.52
N PHE A 37 -6.03 0.09 -10.29
CA PHE A 37 -7.37 0.52 -9.90
C PHE A 37 -7.58 2.00 -10.15
N PHE A 38 -6.66 2.86 -9.68
CA PHE A 38 -6.77 4.30 -9.89
C PHE A 38 -6.68 4.71 -11.36
N ARG A 39 -5.84 4.04 -12.15
CA ARG A 39 -5.77 4.29 -13.60
C ARG A 39 -7.05 3.91 -14.33
N ILE A 40 -7.68 2.80 -13.96
CA ILE A 40 -8.87 2.32 -14.64
C ILE A 40 -10.09 3.16 -14.26
N LEU A 41 -10.25 3.48 -12.97
CA LEU A 41 -11.45 4.13 -12.47
C LEU A 41 -11.44 5.66 -12.63
N TYR A 42 -10.27 6.27 -12.51
CA TYR A 42 -10.12 7.73 -12.51
C TYR A 42 -9.30 8.28 -13.69
N GLU A 43 -8.77 7.40 -14.54
CA GLU A 43 -7.91 7.79 -15.67
C GLU A 43 -6.72 8.70 -15.27
N MET A 44 -6.24 8.56 -14.02
CA MET A 44 -5.21 9.43 -13.45
C MET A 44 -3.96 9.48 -14.33
N LYS A 45 -3.44 10.70 -14.51
CA LYS A 45 -2.14 10.90 -15.15
C LYS A 45 -1.04 10.33 -14.26
N LYS A 46 0.11 10.04 -14.87
CA LYS A 46 1.22 9.40 -14.17
C LYS A 46 1.67 10.19 -12.94
N GLU A 47 1.81 11.51 -13.08
CA GLU A 47 2.29 12.40 -12.02
C GLU A 47 1.31 12.44 -10.84
N GLU A 48 0.03 12.65 -11.13
CA GLU A 48 -1.07 12.64 -10.14
C GLU A 48 -1.17 11.29 -9.40
N LEU A 49 -1.02 10.20 -10.14
CA LEU A 49 -1.02 8.86 -9.56
C LEU A 49 0.19 8.63 -8.65
N ASP A 50 1.39 9.03 -9.09
CA ASP A 50 2.60 8.91 -8.29
C ASP A 50 2.50 9.77 -7.02
N GLU A 51 1.92 10.97 -7.08
CA GLU A 51 1.65 11.84 -5.94
C GLU A 51 0.65 11.23 -4.95
N THR A 52 -0.49 10.74 -5.45
CA THR A 52 -1.53 10.07 -4.65
C THR A 52 -0.98 8.84 -3.93
N LEU A 53 -0.24 7.98 -4.63
CA LEU A 53 0.37 6.79 -4.04
C LEU A 53 1.44 7.15 -3.01
N ASN A 54 2.23 8.18 -3.24
CA ASN A 54 3.24 8.64 -2.28
C ASN A 54 2.60 9.18 -1.00
N MET A 55 1.51 9.94 -1.10
CA MET A 55 0.73 10.41 0.04
C MET A 55 0.24 9.23 0.87
N ILE A 56 -0.49 8.29 0.25
CA ILE A 56 -1.05 7.12 0.93
C ILE A 56 0.03 6.29 1.62
N VAL A 57 1.08 5.91 0.88
CA VAL A 57 2.18 5.09 1.42
C VAL A 57 2.95 5.84 2.52
N GLY A 58 3.15 7.14 2.36
CA GLY A 58 3.77 8.01 3.36
C GLY A 58 3.01 7.98 4.69
N MET A 59 1.69 8.22 4.65
CA MET A 59 0.83 8.16 5.83
C MET A 59 0.82 6.77 6.48
N MET A 60 0.83 5.70 5.67
CA MET A 60 0.90 4.33 6.21
C MET A 60 2.25 4.03 6.90
N ARG A 61 3.37 4.52 6.36
CA ARG A 61 4.73 4.34 6.91
C ARG A 61 4.88 4.94 8.31
N VAL A 62 4.24 6.09 8.55
CA VAL A 62 4.22 6.77 9.86
C VAL A 62 3.06 6.31 10.76
N ASP A 63 2.35 5.25 10.38
CA ASP A 63 1.26 4.64 11.17
C ASP A 63 0.07 5.57 11.45
N ILE A 64 -0.27 6.45 10.49
CA ILE A 64 -1.54 7.19 10.55
C ILE A 64 -2.71 6.21 10.48
N LYS A 65 -3.78 6.52 11.24
CA LYS A 65 -5.00 5.69 11.26
C LYS A 65 -5.62 5.61 9.88
N PHE A 66 -6.05 4.41 9.51
CA PHE A 66 -6.66 4.12 8.20
C PHE A 66 -7.80 5.08 7.83
N GLN A 67 -8.68 5.42 8.78
CA GLN A 67 -9.78 6.36 8.56
C GLN A 67 -9.27 7.71 8.02
N PHE A 68 -8.25 8.30 8.65
CA PHE A 68 -7.69 9.57 8.19
C PHE A 68 -7.07 9.46 6.79
N ILE A 69 -6.50 8.31 6.44
CA ILE A 69 -5.96 8.09 5.09
C ILE A 69 -7.10 8.06 4.06
N MET A 70 -8.23 7.43 4.40
CA MET A 70 -9.41 7.42 3.54
C MET A 70 -10.06 8.81 3.43
N ASP A 71 -10.08 9.59 4.51
CA ASP A 71 -10.58 10.95 4.53
C ASP A 71 -9.73 11.86 3.61
N GLU A 72 -8.40 11.85 3.77
CA GLU A 72 -7.48 12.61 2.91
C GLU A 72 -7.55 12.18 1.43
N LEU A 73 -7.77 10.88 1.17
CA LEU A 73 -8.01 10.40 -0.17
C LEU A 73 -9.31 10.97 -0.74
N GLY A 74 -10.37 11.04 0.06
CA GLY A 74 -11.66 11.62 -0.35
C GLY A 74 -11.62 13.12 -0.61
N GLU A 75 -10.67 13.86 -0.03
CA GLU A 75 -10.41 15.26 -0.38
C GLU A 75 -9.70 15.39 -1.75
N SER A 76 -8.97 14.35 -2.17
CA SER A 76 -8.21 14.35 -3.42
C SER A 76 -9.01 13.82 -4.61
N ILE A 77 -9.90 12.84 -4.39
CA ILE A 77 -10.71 12.20 -5.41
C ILE A 77 -12.14 11.93 -4.93
N GLU A 78 -13.07 11.84 -5.88
CA GLU A 78 -14.41 11.33 -5.58
C GLU A 78 -14.34 9.83 -5.26
N LEU A 79 -14.59 9.48 -3.98
CA LEU A 79 -14.60 8.08 -3.57
C LEU A 79 -15.71 7.32 -4.31
N PRO A 80 -15.45 6.07 -4.72
CA PRO A 80 -16.44 5.31 -5.45
C PRO A 80 -17.52 4.77 -4.50
N ALA A 81 -18.57 4.18 -5.07
CA ALA A 81 -19.67 3.60 -4.31
C ALA A 81 -19.82 2.09 -4.58
N GLY A 82 -20.63 1.40 -3.78
CA GLY A 82 -20.99 0.01 -4.01
C GLY A 82 -19.78 -0.95 -4.05
N GLU A 83 -19.68 -1.73 -5.13
CA GLU A 83 -18.63 -2.76 -5.28
C GLU A 83 -17.23 -2.15 -5.39
N GLU A 84 -17.09 -1.04 -6.12
CA GLU A 84 -15.81 -0.34 -6.31
C GLU A 84 -15.26 0.19 -4.98
N MET A 85 -16.13 0.66 -4.08
CA MET A 85 -15.73 1.06 -2.73
C MET A 85 -15.18 -0.12 -1.91
N THR A 86 -15.80 -1.28 -2.05
CA THR A 86 -15.32 -2.51 -1.37
C THR A 86 -13.95 -2.91 -1.90
N ILE A 87 -13.76 -2.86 -3.23
CA ILE A 87 -12.46 -3.14 -3.87
C ILE A 87 -11.39 -2.13 -3.42
N LEU A 88 -11.72 -0.83 -3.36
CA LEU A 88 -10.81 0.19 -2.87
C LEU A 88 -10.37 -0.10 -1.44
N ILE A 89 -11.31 -0.41 -0.54
CA ILE A 89 -11.00 -0.76 0.86
C ILE A 89 -10.08 -1.98 0.92
N ASP A 90 -10.36 -3.04 0.16
CA ASP A 90 -9.55 -4.26 0.15
C ASP A 90 -8.11 -3.98 -0.34
N LEU A 91 -7.96 -3.20 -1.41
CA LEU A 91 -6.66 -2.79 -1.94
C LEU A 91 -5.88 -1.92 -0.95
N MET A 92 -6.56 -0.98 -0.29
CA MET A 92 -5.97 -0.10 0.72
C MET A 92 -5.55 -0.88 1.97
N MET A 93 -6.32 -1.89 2.39
CA MET A 93 -5.98 -2.76 3.51
C MET A 93 -4.79 -3.68 3.19
N GLU A 94 -4.74 -4.25 1.99
CA GLU A 94 -3.58 -5.03 1.55
C GLU A 94 -2.32 -4.16 1.48
N LEU A 95 -2.43 -2.94 0.95
CA LEU A 95 -1.34 -1.98 0.94
C LEU A 95 -0.90 -1.63 2.37
N HIS A 96 -1.84 -1.36 3.27
CA HIS A 96 -1.55 -1.05 4.68
C HIS A 96 -0.79 -2.20 5.37
N ASN A 97 -1.23 -3.45 5.17
CA ASN A 97 -0.67 -4.62 5.82
C ASN A 97 0.71 -5.01 5.28
N THR A 98 0.97 -4.71 4.00
CA THR A 98 2.24 -5.00 3.33
C THR A 98 3.23 -3.83 3.40
N THR A 99 2.79 -2.61 3.70
CA THR A 99 3.63 -1.43 3.84
C THR A 99 4.48 -1.52 5.10
N ARG A 100 5.79 -1.27 4.95
CA ARG A 100 6.74 -1.21 6.07
C ARG A 100 6.52 0.05 6.88
N LYS A 101 6.54 -0.07 8.21
CA LYS A 101 6.27 1.04 9.13
C LYS A 101 7.49 1.37 9.99
N TRP A 102 7.66 2.64 10.33
CA TRP A 102 8.76 3.07 11.20
C TRP A 102 8.59 2.59 12.63
N ILE A 103 7.36 2.61 13.16
CA ILE A 103 7.04 2.06 14.49
C ILE A 103 7.32 0.54 14.59
N LEU A 104 7.36 -0.15 13.45
CA LEU A 104 7.70 -1.57 13.33
C LEU A 104 9.15 -1.79 12.88
N LYS A 105 10.04 -0.81 13.08
CA LYS A 105 11.47 -0.87 12.72
C LYS A 105 11.75 -1.29 11.27
N GLY A 106 10.89 -0.85 10.34
CA GLY A 106 11.02 -1.16 8.92
C GLY A 106 10.41 -2.51 8.51
N HIS A 107 9.77 -3.23 9.41
CA HIS A 107 8.90 -4.37 9.08
C HIS A 107 7.51 -3.90 8.66
N SER A 108 6.79 -4.70 7.88
CA SER A 108 5.37 -4.51 7.64
C SER A 108 4.55 -5.28 8.68
N PRO A 109 3.29 -4.87 8.96
CA PRO A 109 2.42 -5.61 9.88
C PRO A 109 2.36 -7.10 9.56
N VAL A 110 2.27 -7.43 8.28
CA VAL A 110 2.17 -8.82 7.84
C VAL A 110 3.50 -9.57 7.93
N GLY A 111 4.63 -8.87 7.78
CA GLY A 111 5.96 -9.46 7.93
C GLY A 111 6.30 -9.88 9.36
N LEU A 112 5.61 -9.31 10.36
CA LEU A 112 5.76 -9.68 11.77
C LEU A 112 4.80 -10.78 12.22
N ARG A 113 3.86 -11.21 11.37
CA ARG A 113 2.91 -12.26 11.72
C ARG A 113 3.59 -13.63 11.61
N GLU A 114 3.52 -14.42 12.68
CA GLU A 114 4.01 -15.80 12.69
C GLU A 114 3.36 -16.62 11.55
N GLY A 115 4.18 -17.35 10.80
CA GLY A 115 3.72 -18.21 9.70
C GLY A 115 3.34 -17.48 8.39
N TYR A 116 3.53 -16.15 8.25
CA TYR A 116 3.18 -15.46 7.01
C TYR A 116 3.95 -15.94 5.78
N HIS A 117 5.23 -16.25 5.93
CA HIS A 117 6.04 -16.83 4.86
C HIS A 117 5.54 -18.23 4.40
N GLN A 118 4.80 -18.94 5.24
CA GLN A 118 4.21 -20.25 4.94
C GLN A 118 2.85 -20.12 4.23
N GLN A 119 2.17 -18.97 4.32
CA GLN A 119 0.83 -18.74 3.76
C GLN A 119 0.82 -18.26 2.30
N LYS A 120 1.96 -17.87 1.71
CA LYS A 120 2.08 -17.46 0.29
C LYS A 120 1.65 -18.53 -0.74
N GLY A 121 1.36 -19.76 -0.30
CA GLY A 121 0.75 -20.81 -1.13
C GLY A 121 -0.77 -20.71 -1.32
N ARG A 122 -1.49 -19.90 -0.51
CA ARG A 122 -2.91 -19.64 -0.72
C ARG A 122 -3.05 -18.40 -1.61
N LYS A 123 -3.21 -18.62 -2.91
CA LYS A 123 -3.60 -17.58 -3.88
C LYS A 123 -4.87 -16.90 -3.37
N GLY A 124 -4.74 -15.72 -2.76
CA GLY A 124 -5.85 -14.77 -2.66
C GLY A 124 -6.37 -14.54 -4.08
N LYS A 125 -7.70 -14.45 -4.24
CA LYS A 125 -8.32 -14.23 -5.55
C LYS A 125 -7.59 -13.10 -6.27
N VAL A 126 -6.94 -13.40 -7.39
CA VAL A 126 -6.41 -12.37 -8.26
C VAL A 126 -7.63 -11.63 -8.79
N LEU A 127 -7.93 -10.45 -8.25
CA LEU A 127 -8.95 -9.57 -8.81
C LEU A 127 -8.51 -9.23 -10.23
N ASN A 128 -9.26 -9.70 -11.21
CA ASN A 128 -9.05 -9.37 -12.60
C ASN A 128 -9.85 -8.09 -12.88
N LEU A 129 -9.19 -6.94 -12.77
CA LEU A 129 -9.83 -5.63 -12.97
C LEU A 129 -10.43 -5.47 -14.39
N LYS A 130 -10.05 -6.32 -15.36
CA LYS A 130 -10.62 -6.31 -16.71
C LYS A 130 -12.07 -6.81 -16.77
N ASP A 131 -12.53 -7.50 -15.74
CA ASP A 131 -13.89 -8.05 -15.70
C ASP A 131 -14.95 -6.98 -15.39
N TYR A 132 -14.52 -5.76 -15.06
CA TYR A 132 -15.39 -4.61 -14.72
C TYR A 132 -15.67 -3.68 -15.91
N ARG A 133 -15.22 -4.03 -17.12
CA ARG A 133 -15.57 -3.30 -18.34
C ARG A 133 -16.99 -3.69 -18.79
N LYS A 134 -17.98 -2.84 -18.53
CA LYS A 134 -19.25 -2.85 -19.26
C LYS A 134 -19.21 -1.84 -20.41
#